data_AF-A0A938T7W8-F1
#
_entry.id   AF-A0A938T7W8-F1
#
_cell.length_a   1.000
_cell.length_b   1.000
_cell.length_c   1.000
_cell.angle_alpha   90.00
_cell.angle_beta   90.00
_cell.angle_gamma   90.00
#
_symmetry.space_group_name_H-M   'P 1'
#
loop_
_entity.id
_entity.type
_entity.pdbx_description
1 polymer ?
#
loop_
_entity_poly.entity_id
_entity_poly.type
_entity_poly.pdbx_seq_one_letter_code
_entity_poly.pdbx_strand_id
1 'polypeptide(L)'
;MRWVILTCILVSVAFVGVYVSTRDIWFATNAAGVIIGVYLVILVARATRGMQPKWRCIAWRAGTAVVFAGMTVHWVTMYSMTTWQYQTLHTIRKTVFHAALFDQLQNRGIKTLQEYYSGKTRSNSLAEVFDRLNPRLEPRTTLLDTLPAEDGMRVHAVSVSDSEIVLVGLSTFIEGEEPNFQNYDGRLGRVQDMLKITPRGLLHEIQN
;
A
#
# COMPACT_ATOMS: atom_id res chain seq x y z
N MET A 1 -43.56 -7.76 12.64
CA MET A 1 -42.47 -7.32 13.54
C MET A 1 -41.60 -8.45 14.10
N ARG A 2 -42.15 -9.48 14.78
CA ARG A 2 -41.35 -10.55 15.42
C ARG A 2 -40.29 -11.21 14.53
N TRP A 3 -40.59 -11.44 13.26
CA TRP A 3 -39.65 -12.03 12.28
C TRP A 3 -38.46 -11.13 11.95
N VAL A 4 -38.66 -9.82 11.88
CA VAL A 4 -37.58 -8.86 11.61
C VAL A 4 -36.60 -8.85 12.77
N ILE A 5 -37.11 -8.80 14.01
CA ILE A 5 -36.30 -8.83 15.23
C ILE A 5 -35.47 -10.13 15.30
N LEU A 6 -36.10 -11.28 15.02
CA LEU A 6 -35.39 -12.57 14.98
C LEU A 6 -34.26 -12.56 13.95
N THR A 7 -34.51 -12.04 12.74
CA THR A 7 -33.48 -11.95 11.71
C THR A 7 -32.35 -11.01 12.12
N CYS A 8 -32.64 -9.86 12.70
CA CYS A 8 -31.62 -8.93 13.20
C CYS A 8 -30.72 -9.61 14.25
N ILE A 9 -31.30 -10.38 15.17
CA ILE A 9 -30.56 -11.14 16.17
C ILE A 9 -29.69 -12.20 15.48
N LEU A 10 -30.25 -12.99 14.55
CA LEU A 10 -29.51 -14.04 13.84
C LEU A 10 -28.34 -13.48 13.02
N VAL A 11 -28.56 -12.37 12.32
CA VAL A 11 -27.50 -11.68 11.55
C VAL A 11 -26.41 -11.18 12.49
N SER A 12 -26.78 -10.58 13.62
CA SER A 12 -25.82 -10.08 14.61
C SER A 12 -25.01 -11.22 15.24
N VAL A 13 -25.67 -12.32 15.62
CA VAL A 13 -25.02 -13.51 16.18
C VAL A 13 -24.11 -14.17 15.16
N ALA A 14 -24.53 -14.30 13.90
CA ALA A 14 -23.68 -14.85 12.86
C ALA A 14 -22.47 -13.97 12.58
N PHE A 15 -22.66 -12.65 12.48
CA PHE A 15 -21.54 -11.73 12.28
C PHE A 15 -20.55 -11.78 13.46
N VAL A 16 -21.03 -11.52 14.68
CA VAL A 16 -20.17 -11.45 15.87
C VAL A 16 -19.57 -12.81 16.19
N GLY A 17 -20.37 -13.87 16.17
CA GLY A 17 -19.91 -15.23 16.49
C GLY A 17 -18.85 -15.73 15.52
N VAL A 18 -19.06 -15.54 14.22
CA VAL A 18 -18.06 -15.91 13.21
C VAL A 18 -16.82 -15.02 13.34
N TYR A 19 -16.97 -13.71 13.50
CA TYR A 19 -15.84 -12.80 13.66
C TYR A 19 -14.97 -13.13 14.88
N VAL A 20 -15.59 -13.44 16.02
CA VAL A 20 -14.87 -13.84 17.24
C VAL A 20 -14.09 -15.14 17.01
N SER A 21 -14.65 -16.08 16.25
CA SER A 21 -14.01 -17.37 15.99
C SER A 21 -12.91 -17.31 14.95
N THR A 22 -13.09 -16.56 13.85
CA THR A 22 -12.15 -16.57 12.72
C THR A 22 -11.19 -15.39 12.71
N ARG A 23 -11.51 -14.31 13.44
CA ARG A 23 -10.86 -12.99 13.32
C ARG A 23 -10.88 -12.42 11.89
N ASP A 24 -11.70 -12.99 11.02
CA ASP A 24 -11.82 -12.62 9.62
C ASP A 24 -13.17 -11.93 9.39
N ILE A 25 -13.10 -10.64 9.08
CA ILE A 25 -14.28 -9.81 8.82
C ILE A 25 -15.01 -10.23 7.55
N TRP A 26 -14.30 -10.81 6.57
CA TRP A 26 -14.90 -11.30 5.32
C TRP A 26 -15.76 -12.52 5.58
N PHE A 27 -15.23 -13.47 6.35
CA PHE A 27 -15.97 -14.66 6.71
C PHE A 27 -17.23 -14.33 7.53
N ALA A 28 -17.10 -13.39 8.47
CA ALA A 28 -18.22 -12.88 9.25
C ALA A 28 -19.30 -12.18 8.41
N THR A 29 -18.87 -11.30 7.49
CA THR A 29 -19.78 -10.59 6.58
C THR A 29 -20.49 -11.54 5.63
N ASN A 30 -19.80 -12.57 5.12
CA ASN A 30 -20.39 -13.60 4.27
C ASN A 30 -21.44 -14.42 5.02
N ALA A 31 -21.14 -14.85 6.25
CA ALA A 31 -22.09 -15.59 7.09
C ALA A 31 -23.37 -14.77 7.37
N ALA A 32 -23.20 -13.49 7.72
CA ALA A 32 -24.33 -12.56 7.89
C ALA A 32 -25.12 -12.38 6.59
N GLY A 33 -24.44 -12.21 5.45
CA GLY A 33 -25.04 -12.08 4.13
C GLY A 33 -25.88 -13.29 3.71
N VAL A 34 -25.42 -14.51 4.02
CA VAL A 34 -26.19 -15.74 3.77
C VAL A 34 -27.50 -15.74 4.56
N ILE A 35 -27.49 -15.35 5.84
CA ILE A 35 -28.72 -15.28 6.65
C ILE A 35 -29.69 -14.24 6.10
N ILE A 36 -29.18 -13.07 5.70
CA ILE A 36 -30.00 -12.04 5.04
C ILE A 36 -30.61 -12.57 3.75
N GLY A 37 -29.82 -13.25 2.90
CA GLY A 37 -30.29 -13.87 1.66
C GLY A 37 -31.41 -14.87 1.89
N VAL A 38 -31.23 -15.80 2.83
CA VAL A 38 -32.26 -16.78 3.21
C VAL A 38 -33.53 -16.08 3.69
N TYR A 39 -33.39 -15.05 4.53
CA TYR A 39 -34.53 -14.28 5.01
C TYR A 39 -35.28 -13.59 3.88
N LEU A 40 -34.58 -12.98 2.93
CA LEU A 40 -35.20 -12.32 1.78
C LEU A 40 -35.94 -13.32 0.89
N VAL A 41 -35.38 -14.51 0.66
CA VAL A 41 -36.06 -15.59 -0.08
C VAL A 41 -37.35 -16.03 0.64
N ILE A 42 -37.31 -16.20 1.96
CA ILE A 42 -38.48 -16.51 2.78
C ILE A 42 -39.53 -15.39 2.70
N LEU A 43 -39.07 -14.13 2.68
CA LEU A 43 -39.94 -12.97 2.57
C LEU A 43 -40.65 -12.91 1.22
N VAL A 44 -39.93 -13.17 0.11
CA VAL A 44 -40.52 -13.32 -1.23
C VAL A 44 -41.56 -14.46 -1.24
N ALA A 45 -41.23 -15.62 -0.67
CA ALA A 45 -42.16 -16.74 -0.59
C ALA A 45 -43.43 -16.41 0.20
N ARG A 46 -43.31 -15.64 1.29
CA ARG A 46 -44.47 -15.18 2.08
C ARG A 46 -45.31 -14.14 1.36
N ALA A 47 -44.67 -13.14 0.74
CA ALA A 47 -45.35 -12.07 0.04
C ALA A 47 -46.18 -12.58 -1.15
N THR A 48 -45.76 -13.68 -1.78
CA THR A 48 -46.41 -14.25 -2.95
C THR A 48 -47.50 -15.29 -2.63
N ARG A 49 -47.72 -15.66 -1.36
CA ARG A 49 -48.68 -16.71 -0.97
C ARG A 49 -50.13 -16.43 -1.38
N GLY A 50 -50.55 -15.16 -1.35
CA GLY A 50 -51.93 -14.75 -1.67
C GLY A 50 -52.22 -14.60 -3.17
N MET A 51 -51.21 -14.79 -4.02
CA MET A 51 -51.35 -14.62 -5.47
C MET A 51 -51.90 -15.88 -6.14
N GLN A 52 -52.56 -15.70 -7.28
CA GLN A 52 -52.97 -16.82 -8.14
C GLN A 52 -51.73 -17.66 -8.55
N PRO A 53 -51.86 -18.98 -8.77
CA PRO A 53 -50.72 -19.89 -8.95
C PRO A 53 -49.75 -19.49 -10.07
N LYS A 54 -50.27 -18.99 -11.21
CA LYS A 54 -49.45 -18.53 -12.34
C LYS A 54 -48.58 -17.31 -11.96
N TRP A 55 -49.20 -16.29 -11.36
CA TRP A 55 -48.52 -15.08 -10.90
C TRP A 55 -47.58 -15.32 -9.72
N ARG A 56 -47.93 -16.25 -8.83
CA ARG A 56 -47.08 -16.69 -7.72
C ARG A 56 -45.77 -17.28 -8.22
N CYS A 57 -45.81 -18.14 -9.23
CA CYS A 57 -44.61 -18.76 -9.81
C CYS A 57 -43.69 -17.69 -10.43
N ILE A 58 -44.27 -16.75 -11.19
CA ILE A 58 -43.53 -15.65 -11.81
C ILE A 58 -42.90 -14.75 -10.74
N ALA A 59 -43.69 -14.30 -9.77
CA ALA A 59 -43.23 -13.41 -8.70
C ALA A 59 -42.17 -14.08 -7.81
N TRP A 60 -42.29 -15.38 -7.54
CA TRP A 60 -41.27 -16.11 -6.79
C TRP A 60 -39.95 -16.19 -7.56
N ARG A 61 -39.99 -16.58 -8.85
CA ARG A 61 -38.79 -16.63 -9.71
C ARG A 61 -38.13 -15.26 -9.85
N ALA A 62 -38.91 -14.22 -10.12
CA ALA A 62 -38.39 -12.86 -10.26
C ALA A 62 -37.82 -12.36 -8.93
N GLY A 63 -38.53 -12.54 -7.82
CA GLY A 63 -38.08 -12.10 -6.50
C GLY A 63 -36.82 -12.80 -6.02
N THR A 64 -36.72 -14.13 -6.18
CA THR A 64 -35.49 -14.85 -5.85
C THR A 64 -34.34 -14.46 -6.78
N ALA A 65 -34.59 -14.29 -8.08
CA ALA A 65 -33.59 -13.80 -9.02
C ALA A 65 -33.04 -12.43 -8.61
N VAL A 66 -33.90 -11.50 -8.18
CA VAL A 66 -33.48 -10.18 -7.68
C VAL A 66 -32.64 -10.30 -6.41
N VAL A 67 -33.01 -11.18 -5.48
CA VAL A 67 -32.21 -11.43 -4.26
C VAL A 67 -30.82 -11.94 -4.62
N PHE A 68 -30.73 -12.98 -5.47
CA PHE A 68 -29.45 -13.53 -5.90
C PHE A 68 -28.61 -12.49 -6.66
N ALA A 69 -29.22 -11.76 -7.60
CA ALA A 69 -28.54 -10.70 -8.34
C ALA A 69 -27.99 -9.61 -7.39
N GLY A 70 -28.80 -9.15 -6.43
CA GLY A 70 -28.37 -8.16 -5.44
C GLY A 70 -27.22 -8.64 -4.57
N MET A 71 -27.26 -9.91 -4.13
CA MET A 71 -26.16 -10.52 -3.37
C MET A 71 -24.89 -10.62 -4.20
N THR A 72 -24.98 -11.10 -5.45
CA THR A 72 -23.83 -11.16 -6.37
C THR A 72 -23.21 -9.79 -6.61
N VAL A 73 -24.04 -8.77 -6.89
CA VAL A 73 -23.56 -7.38 -7.06
C VAL A 73 -22.86 -6.90 -5.80
N HIS A 74 -23.42 -7.14 -4.62
CA HIS A 74 -22.80 -6.76 -3.35
C HIS A 74 -21.42 -7.42 -3.18
N TRP A 75 -21.30 -8.73 -3.42
CA TRP A 75 -20.02 -9.44 -3.34
C TRP A 75 -18.98 -8.92 -4.32
N VAL A 76 -19.36 -8.72 -5.58
CA VAL A 76 -18.47 -8.17 -6.61
C VAL A 76 -17.98 -6.76 -6.23
N THR A 77 -18.89 -5.93 -5.71
CA THR A 77 -18.57 -4.56 -5.28
C THR A 77 -17.59 -4.59 -4.11
N MET A 78 -17.83 -5.45 -3.11
CA MET A 78 -16.92 -5.58 -1.97
C MET A 78 -15.53 -6.05 -2.40
N TYR A 79 -15.43 -7.08 -3.25
CA TYR A 79 -14.16 -7.56 -3.76
C TYR A 79 -13.39 -6.48 -4.54
N SER A 80 -14.11 -5.71 -5.36
CA SER A 80 -13.54 -4.59 -6.11
C SER A 80 -13.02 -3.51 -5.17
N MET A 81 -13.77 -3.19 -4.11
CA MET A 81 -13.36 -2.20 -3.11
C MET A 81 -12.12 -2.65 -2.33
N THR A 82 -12.02 -3.93 -1.97
CA THR A 82 -10.82 -4.50 -1.32
C THR A 82 -9.59 -4.40 -2.21
N THR A 83 -9.76 -4.72 -3.50
CA THR A 83 -8.67 -4.65 -4.47
C THR A 83 -8.21 -3.21 -4.66
N TRP A 84 -9.17 -2.29 -4.79
CA TRP A 84 -8.90 -0.86 -4.87
C TRP A 84 -8.21 -0.33 -3.61
N GLN A 85 -8.66 -0.73 -2.42
CA GLN A 85 -8.01 -0.37 -1.15
C GLN A 85 -6.58 -0.90 -1.07
N TYR A 86 -6.36 -2.16 -1.45
CA TYR A 86 -5.02 -2.75 -1.48
C TYR A 86 -4.09 -1.97 -2.42
N GLN A 87 -4.52 -1.72 -3.65
CA GLN A 87 -3.77 -0.94 -4.63
C GLN A 87 -3.49 0.48 -4.12
N THR A 88 -4.50 1.16 -3.58
CA THR A 88 -4.39 2.52 -3.03
C THR A 88 -3.40 2.58 -1.87
N LEU A 89 -3.48 1.63 -0.93
CA LEU A 89 -2.53 1.53 0.18
C LEU A 89 -1.10 1.28 -0.31
N HIS A 90 -0.94 0.45 -1.35
CA HIS A 90 0.36 0.21 -1.96
C HIS A 90 0.93 1.48 -2.61
N THR A 91 0.09 2.24 -3.32
CA THR A 91 0.47 3.53 -3.91
C THR A 91 0.83 4.55 -2.82
N ILE A 92 0.01 4.69 -1.78
CA ILE A 92 0.30 5.60 -0.66
C ILE A 92 1.63 5.22 -0.01
N ARG A 93 1.86 3.93 0.26
CA ARG A 93 3.11 3.46 0.83
C ARG A 93 4.30 3.79 -0.07
N LYS A 94 4.19 3.60 -1.39
CA LYS A 94 5.21 3.96 -2.37
C LYS A 94 5.51 5.47 -2.32
N THR A 95 4.48 6.33 -2.32
CA THR A 95 4.66 7.79 -2.25
C THR A 95 5.32 8.24 -0.95
N VAL A 96 4.88 7.70 0.20
CA VAL A 96 5.48 7.99 1.51
C VAL A 96 6.94 7.57 1.54
N PHE A 97 7.25 6.42 0.92
CA PHE A 97 8.61 5.92 0.84
C PHE A 97 9.53 6.81 0.00
N HIS A 98 9.08 7.23 -1.20
CA HIS A 98 9.83 8.19 -2.01
C HIS A 98 10.07 9.50 -1.26
N ALA A 99 9.05 10.02 -0.56
CA ALA A 99 9.20 11.23 0.23
C ALA A 99 10.23 11.07 1.37
N ALA A 100 10.21 9.93 2.07
CA ALA A 100 11.16 9.63 3.13
C ALA A 100 12.59 9.45 2.60
N LEU A 101 12.77 8.73 1.48
CA LEU A 101 14.08 8.60 0.83
C LEU A 101 14.60 9.95 0.34
N PHE A 102 13.75 10.73 -0.32
CA PHE A 102 14.12 12.04 -0.82
C PHE A 102 14.55 12.97 0.31
N ASP A 103 13.83 13.03 1.43
CA ASP A 103 14.23 13.83 2.59
C ASP A 103 15.60 13.41 3.12
N GLN A 104 15.87 12.11 3.25
CA GLN A 104 17.18 11.62 3.71
C GLN A 104 18.31 11.96 2.75
N LEU A 105 18.11 11.72 1.45
CA LEU A 105 19.08 12.02 0.42
C LEU A 105 19.34 13.54 0.39
N GLN A 106 18.28 14.34 0.32
CA GLN A 106 18.34 15.79 0.24
C GLN A 106 19.02 16.38 1.46
N ASN A 107 18.70 15.93 2.68
CA ASN A 107 19.32 16.42 3.91
C ASN A 107 20.84 16.20 3.91
N ARG A 108 21.33 15.07 3.38
CA ARG A 108 22.77 14.82 3.21
C ARG A 108 23.38 15.71 2.14
N GLY A 109 22.70 15.86 1.01
CA GLY A 109 23.14 16.71 -0.09
C GLY A 109 23.25 18.19 0.32
N ILE A 110 22.23 18.73 0.97
CA ILE A 110 22.20 20.12 1.44
C ILE A 110 23.30 20.36 2.47
N LYS A 111 23.46 19.49 3.47
CA LYS A 111 24.54 19.64 4.47
C LYS A 111 25.93 19.64 3.83
N THR A 112 26.14 18.78 2.84
CA THR A 112 27.39 18.71 2.08
C THR A 112 27.66 20.01 1.33
N LEU A 113 26.67 20.54 0.62
CA LEU A 113 26.81 21.81 -0.11
C LEU A 113 26.96 23.01 0.82
N GLN A 114 26.20 23.07 1.91
CA GLN A 114 26.31 24.13 2.91
C GLN A 114 27.73 24.19 3.48
N GLU A 115 28.28 23.04 3.84
CA GLU A 115 29.63 22.96 4.39
C GLU A 115 30.69 23.32 3.34
N TYR A 116 30.55 22.82 2.11
CA TYR A 116 31.42 23.16 0.97
C TYR A 116 31.46 24.67 0.68
N TYR A 117 30.30 25.34 0.71
CA TYR A 117 30.20 26.78 0.46
C TYR A 117 30.48 27.65 1.68
N SER A 118 30.41 27.11 2.91
CA SER A 118 30.62 27.90 4.13
C SER A 118 32.06 28.40 4.30
N GLY A 119 33.03 27.80 3.60
CA GLY A 119 34.45 28.15 3.70
C GLY A 119 35.07 27.95 5.08
N LYS A 120 34.34 27.37 6.04
CA LYS A 120 34.79 27.16 7.43
C LYS A 120 35.91 26.11 7.54
N THR A 121 36.08 25.30 6.52
CA THR A 121 37.13 24.29 6.44
C THR A 121 37.93 24.46 5.16
N ARG A 122 39.26 24.25 5.26
CA ARG A 122 40.25 24.22 4.17
C ARG A 122 40.06 23.07 3.16
N SER A 123 38.86 22.50 3.07
CA SER A 123 38.61 21.39 2.15
C SER A 123 38.43 21.96 0.74
N ASN A 124 39.20 21.43 -0.21
CA ASN A 124 39.21 21.91 -1.59
C ASN A 124 38.23 21.15 -2.49
N SER A 125 37.68 20.02 -2.03
CA SER A 125 36.83 19.16 -2.86
C SER A 125 35.53 18.71 -2.19
N LEU A 126 34.52 18.44 -3.03
CA LEU A 126 33.20 18.04 -2.57
C LEU A 126 33.24 16.66 -1.87
N ALA A 127 34.10 15.76 -2.34
CA ALA A 127 34.31 14.43 -1.77
C ALA A 127 34.81 14.50 -0.31
N GLU A 128 35.84 15.32 -0.06
CA GLU A 128 36.42 15.43 1.28
C GLU A 128 35.42 16.01 2.30
N VAL A 129 34.59 16.97 1.88
CA VAL A 129 33.48 17.48 2.71
C VAL A 129 32.46 16.38 2.99
N PHE A 130 32.09 15.60 1.98
CA PHE A 130 31.11 14.53 2.11
C PHE A 130 31.58 13.40 3.03
N ASP A 131 32.81 12.93 2.86
CA ASP A 131 33.42 11.87 3.66
C ASP A 131 33.54 12.30 5.12
N ARG A 132 33.86 13.57 5.38
CA ARG A 132 33.92 14.12 6.74
C ARG A 132 32.54 14.15 7.41
N LEU A 133 31.49 14.54 6.68
CA LEU A 133 30.13 14.59 7.21
C LEU A 133 29.51 13.19 7.33
N ASN A 134 30.03 12.21 6.58
CA ASN A 134 29.51 10.86 6.53
C ASN A 134 30.65 9.81 6.62
N PRO A 135 31.43 9.77 7.71
CA PRO A 135 32.65 8.97 7.82
C PRO A 135 32.43 7.44 7.82
N ARG A 136 31.16 7.00 7.75
CA ARG A 136 30.75 5.59 7.66
C ARG A 136 30.32 5.18 6.24
N LEU A 137 30.42 6.09 5.27
CA LEU A 137 30.11 5.85 3.86
C LEU A 137 31.41 5.54 3.10
N GLU A 138 31.95 4.33 3.23
CA GLU A 138 32.92 3.90 2.22
C GLU A 138 32.20 3.69 0.88
N PRO A 139 32.83 4.00 -0.27
CA PRO A 139 32.29 3.62 -1.57
C PRO A 139 31.94 2.13 -1.58
N ARG A 140 30.70 1.78 -1.94
CA ARG A 140 30.12 0.42 -1.88
C ARG A 140 29.74 -0.13 -0.50
N THR A 141 29.87 0.62 0.59
CA THR A 141 29.31 0.18 1.89
C THR A 141 27.93 0.76 2.13
N THR A 142 27.07 -0.08 2.70
CA THR A 142 25.66 0.23 3.01
C THR A 142 25.60 1.26 4.14
N LEU A 143 24.79 2.33 4.01
CA LEU A 143 24.41 3.09 5.19
C LEU A 143 23.66 2.19 6.16
N LEU A 144 24.26 2.07 7.35
CA LEU A 144 23.66 1.50 8.55
C LEU A 144 22.80 2.54 9.28
N ASP A 145 22.13 3.44 8.55
CA ASP A 145 20.88 4.01 9.03
C ASP A 145 19.77 3.10 8.53
N THR A 146 19.71 1.90 9.10
CA THR A 146 18.42 1.27 9.28
C THR A 146 17.59 2.25 10.10
N LEU A 147 16.80 3.08 9.40
CA LEU A 147 15.42 3.31 9.82
C LEU A 147 14.90 1.98 10.38
N PRO A 148 14.18 1.99 11.52
CA PRO A 148 13.88 0.79 12.30
C PRO A 148 13.63 -0.36 11.33
N ALA A 149 14.42 -1.44 11.44
CA ALA A 149 14.67 -2.44 10.38
C ALA A 149 13.42 -3.00 9.67
N GLU A 150 12.25 -2.74 10.23
CA GLU A 150 10.90 -2.86 9.67
C GLU A 150 10.69 -2.08 8.34
N ASP A 151 11.40 -0.97 8.09
CA ASP A 151 11.17 -0.11 6.92
C ASP A 151 12.08 -0.37 5.71
N GLY A 152 13.10 -1.23 5.86
CA GLY A 152 13.87 -1.82 4.75
C GLY A 152 14.44 -0.85 3.71
N MET A 153 14.59 0.42 4.08
CA MET A 153 15.26 1.48 3.34
C MET A 153 16.78 1.34 3.47
N ARG A 154 17.50 1.55 2.36
CA ARG A 154 18.96 1.61 2.36
C ARG A 154 19.42 2.75 1.47
N VAL A 155 20.51 3.40 1.85
CA VAL A 155 21.15 4.43 1.03
C VAL A 155 22.59 4.03 0.75
N HIS A 156 23.01 4.18 -0.49
CA HIS A 156 24.32 3.80 -0.99
C HIS A 156 25.01 4.98 -1.65
N ALA A 157 26.30 5.19 -1.34
CA ALA A 157 27.14 6.08 -2.12
C ALA A 157 27.71 5.29 -3.31
N VAL A 158 27.18 5.57 -4.50
CA VAL A 158 27.55 4.88 -5.75
C VAL A 158 28.83 5.45 -6.33
N SER A 159 28.99 6.77 -6.26
CA SER A 159 30.17 7.49 -6.72
C SER A 159 30.43 8.67 -5.80
N VAL A 160 31.68 8.85 -5.38
CA VAL A 160 32.14 10.00 -4.59
C VAL A 160 33.38 10.53 -5.30
N SER A 161 33.28 11.74 -5.85
CA SER A 161 34.35 12.42 -6.57
C SER A 161 34.39 13.89 -6.21
N ASP A 162 35.50 14.55 -6.53
CA ASP A 162 35.71 15.96 -6.19
C ASP A 162 34.68 16.91 -6.81
N SER A 163 34.07 16.52 -7.94
CA SER A 163 33.09 17.31 -8.69
C SER A 163 31.65 16.80 -8.59
N GLU A 164 31.46 15.56 -8.14
CA GLU A 164 30.16 14.89 -8.15
C GLU A 164 30.08 13.79 -7.10
N ILE A 165 28.93 13.71 -6.43
CA ILE A 165 28.58 12.60 -5.55
C ILE A 165 27.23 12.06 -5.98
N VAL A 166 27.12 10.74 -6.13
CA VAL A 166 25.88 10.05 -6.49
C VAL A 166 25.47 9.16 -5.33
N LEU A 167 24.30 9.45 -4.78
CA LEU A 167 23.64 8.67 -3.74
C LEU A 167 22.44 7.95 -4.34
N VAL A 168 22.23 6.71 -3.91
CA VAL A 168 21.10 5.89 -4.31
C VAL A 168 20.38 5.36 -3.08
N GLY A 169 19.13 5.76 -2.90
CA GLY A 169 18.20 5.19 -1.94
C GLY A 169 17.42 4.03 -2.56
N LEU A 170 17.26 2.92 -1.86
CA LEU A 170 16.57 1.74 -2.35
C LEU A 170 15.66 1.11 -1.30
N SER A 171 14.59 0.46 -1.78
CA SER A 171 13.73 -0.39 -0.95
C SER A 171 14.09 -1.85 -1.11
N THR A 172 14.09 -2.59 0.00
CA THR A 172 14.23 -4.06 -0.04
C THR A 172 12.92 -4.80 -0.31
N PHE A 173 11.76 -4.15 -0.12
CA PHE A 173 10.44 -4.81 -0.18
C PHE A 173 9.36 -4.07 -0.97
N ILE A 174 9.51 -2.77 -1.28
CA ILE A 174 8.52 -2.03 -2.07
C ILE A 174 8.78 -2.26 -3.55
N GLU A 175 7.72 -2.59 -4.28
CA GLU A 175 7.74 -2.76 -5.73
C GLU A 175 7.78 -1.40 -6.46
N GLY A 176 8.61 -1.33 -7.49
CA GLY A 176 8.78 -0.19 -8.39
C GLY A 176 7.60 0.00 -9.35
N GLU A 177 7.75 0.88 -10.34
CA GLU A 177 6.75 1.05 -11.41
C GLU A 177 7.02 0.09 -12.56
N GLU A 178 8.30 -0.17 -12.85
CA GLU A 178 8.78 -1.04 -13.90
C GLU A 178 9.27 -2.38 -13.30
N PRO A 179 8.53 -3.49 -13.49
CA PRO A 179 8.92 -4.81 -12.96
C PRO A 179 10.28 -5.32 -13.47
N ASN A 180 10.73 -4.80 -14.62
CA ASN A 180 11.97 -5.19 -15.27
C ASN A 180 13.15 -4.27 -14.92
N PHE A 181 12.93 -3.17 -14.19
CA PHE A 181 14.01 -2.29 -13.77
C PHE A 181 14.89 -3.00 -12.75
N GLN A 182 16.20 -3.06 -13.03
CA GLN A 182 17.17 -3.65 -12.11
C GLN A 182 17.78 -2.55 -11.23
N ASN A 183 17.50 -2.62 -9.93
CA ASN A 183 18.05 -1.68 -8.97
C ASN A 183 19.56 -1.89 -8.75
N TYR A 184 20.20 -0.98 -8.01
CA TYR A 184 21.63 -0.99 -7.72
C TYR A 184 22.09 -2.29 -7.02
N ASP A 185 21.24 -2.89 -6.19
CA ASP A 185 21.49 -4.17 -5.52
C ASP A 185 21.21 -5.40 -6.42
N GLY A 186 20.90 -5.20 -7.71
CA GLY A 186 20.65 -6.24 -8.70
C GLY A 186 19.25 -6.86 -8.65
N ARG A 187 18.34 -6.34 -7.83
CA ARG A 187 16.95 -6.81 -7.68
C ARG A 187 16.04 -6.14 -8.70
N LEU A 188 15.16 -6.93 -9.31
CA LEU A 188 14.18 -6.45 -10.28
C LEU A 188 12.94 -5.87 -9.62
N GLY A 189 12.40 -4.82 -10.23
CA GLY A 189 11.10 -4.23 -9.89
C GLY A 189 11.05 -3.62 -8.50
N ARG A 190 12.16 -3.02 -8.03
CA ARG A 190 12.24 -2.38 -6.71
C ARG A 190 12.41 -0.88 -6.85
N VAL A 191 11.79 -0.14 -5.92
CA VAL A 191 11.92 1.32 -5.85
C VAL A 191 13.37 1.73 -5.62
N GLN A 192 13.82 2.71 -6.43
CA GLN A 192 15.09 3.37 -6.29
C GLN A 192 14.97 4.88 -6.54
N ASP A 193 15.68 5.66 -5.73
CA ASP A 193 15.82 7.11 -5.88
C ASP A 193 17.30 7.43 -6.00
N MET A 194 17.67 8.26 -6.96
CA MET A 194 19.02 8.74 -7.14
C MET A 194 19.09 10.23 -6.80
N LEU A 195 20.09 10.61 -6.01
CA LEU A 195 20.46 12.00 -5.80
C LEU A 195 21.89 12.24 -6.27
N LYS A 196 22.06 13.16 -7.21
CA LYS A 196 23.33 13.64 -7.68
C LYS A 196 23.62 15.01 -7.06
N ILE A 197 24.75 15.11 -6.36
CA ILE A 197 25.25 16.31 -5.71
C ILE A 197 26.40 16.84 -6.55
N THR A 198 26.32 18.10 -6.96
CA THR A 198 27.38 18.80 -7.68
C THR A 198 27.58 20.18 -7.04
N PRO A 199 28.69 20.88 -7.30
CA PRO A 199 28.84 22.26 -6.84
C PRO A 199 27.65 23.14 -7.26
N ARG A 200 27.07 22.91 -8.45
CA ARG A 200 25.94 23.69 -8.95
C ARG A 200 24.62 23.44 -8.20
N GLY A 201 24.51 22.36 -7.43
CA GLY A 201 23.30 22.02 -6.70
C GLY A 201 23.02 20.52 -6.65
N LEU A 202 21.76 20.21 -6.35
CA LEU A 202 21.23 18.85 -6.19
C LEU A 202 20.31 18.51 -7.36
N LEU A 203 20.45 17.30 -7.91
CA LEU A 203 19.54 16.73 -8.89
C LEU A 203 18.98 15.43 -8.32
N HIS A 204 17.66 15.30 -8.26
CA HIS A 204 16.96 14.09 -7.81
C HIS A 204 16.21 13.46 -8.97
N GLU A 205 16.34 12.15 -9.08
CA GLU A 205 15.67 11.34 -10.09
C GLU A 205 15.08 10.10 -9.44
N ILE A 206 13.79 9.86 -9.68
CA ILE A 206 13.14 8.60 -9.34
C ILE A 206 13.49 7.60 -10.44
N GLN A 207 14.03 6.44 -10.06
CA GLN A 207 14.42 5.37 -10.96
C GLN A 207 13.63 4.12 -10.57
N ASN A 208 12.61 3.75 -11.34
CA ASN A 208 11.66 2.74 -10.89
C ASN A 208 11.04 1.93 -12.00
#